data_AF-A0A832UMK8-F1
#
_entry.id   AF-A0A832UMK8-F1
#
_cell.length_a   1.000
_cell.length_b   1.000
_cell.length_c   1.000
_cell.angle_alpha   90.00
_cell.angle_beta   90.00
_cell.angle_gamma   90.00
#
_symmetry.space_group_name_H-M   'P 1'
#
loop_
_entity.id
_entity.type
_entity.pdbx_description
1 polymer ?
#
loop_
_entity_poly.entity_id
_entity_poly.type
_entity_poly.pdbx_seq_one_letter_code
_entity_poly.pdbx_strand_id
1 'polypeptide(L)'
;MKVSYSPQLMEESVFRHLNHLERSGYRSDYDEFHSLADPIYELPEDDREIAFEKVNRLFFMEKLKLGDHVLRALEAVGLIPKRKRTSKKSALLKENQALKSDEDFAVAEAAILPGEFTEETESDDVEQIEEEAVAVIEEEAPPEDTDEVSYDLAREFEERIKEVIVKRAINKVDEGSNVLNRVSGNPIIEMRVLASRFSNPEEALDLDAFLIQEFMHAKDMVDPEFDYEDAFIPGNPSVKNLITSRFRLLWNMYVDSRLGRIGVVSVLPKEARFREFDNFYRKIPDKQRRGIFEGIWTADKFTHEELLSMATDLDTLMSKYVDPGEISEEERDFIHLQGSPCPLCKFPTYNWVDDPESICDEMVLEAIQIDFPDWESKDGGCDRCIEVYELRAGVG
;
A
#
# COMPACT_ATOMS: atom_id res chain seq x y z
N MET A 1 14.15 5.43 -12.41
CA MET A 1 12.72 5.80 -12.45
C MET A 1 12.52 7.29 -12.81
N LYS A 2 11.53 7.61 -13.65
CA LYS A 2 10.96 8.95 -13.90
C LYS A 2 9.56 9.06 -13.23
N VAL A 3 9.11 10.26 -12.87
CA VAL A 3 7.70 10.50 -12.47
C VAL A 3 7.09 11.52 -13.41
N SER A 4 5.86 11.29 -13.87
CA SER A 4 5.09 12.22 -14.70
C SER A 4 3.62 12.31 -14.25
N TYR A 5 2.97 13.41 -14.61
CA TYR A 5 1.62 13.77 -14.20
C TYR A 5 0.82 14.18 -15.44
N SER A 6 -0.42 13.67 -15.58
CA SER A 6 -1.29 14.09 -16.68
C SER A 6 -1.74 15.55 -16.54
N PRO A 7 -1.80 16.37 -17.61
CA PRO A 7 -2.26 17.76 -17.56
C PRO A 7 -3.57 17.95 -16.79
N GLN A 8 -4.56 17.09 -17.05
CA GLN A 8 -5.91 17.14 -16.45
C GLN A 8 -5.91 16.83 -14.94
N LEU A 9 -4.87 16.16 -14.42
CA LEU A 9 -4.69 16.00 -12.98
C LEU A 9 -4.08 17.27 -12.37
N MET A 10 -3.07 17.85 -13.02
CA MET A 10 -2.39 19.05 -12.52
C MET A 10 -3.37 20.23 -12.46
N GLU A 11 -4.08 20.48 -13.57
CA GLU A 11 -5.12 21.50 -13.70
C GLU A 11 -6.18 21.41 -12.61
N GLU A 12 -6.88 20.27 -12.51
CA GLU A 12 -7.99 20.15 -11.57
C GLU A 12 -7.52 20.14 -10.11
N SER A 13 -6.34 19.59 -9.82
CA SER A 13 -5.77 19.61 -8.46
C SER A 13 -5.39 21.02 -8.03
N VAL A 14 -4.72 21.78 -8.90
CA VAL A 14 -4.36 23.18 -8.66
C VAL A 14 -5.63 24.02 -8.49
N PHE A 15 -6.59 23.92 -9.42
CA PHE A 15 -7.84 24.67 -9.34
C PHE A 15 -8.60 24.41 -8.04
N ARG A 16 -8.78 23.14 -7.65
CA ARG A 16 -9.48 22.78 -6.40
C ARG A 16 -8.73 23.24 -5.15
N HIS A 17 -7.40 23.12 -5.13
CA HIS A 17 -6.57 23.56 -4.00
C HIS A 17 -6.59 25.09 -3.83
N LEU A 18 -6.44 25.84 -4.92
CA LEU A 18 -6.54 27.31 -4.88
C LEU A 18 -7.94 27.78 -4.47
N ASN A 19 -9.01 27.10 -4.91
CA ASN A 19 -10.38 27.35 -4.44
C ASN A 19 -10.55 27.08 -2.93
N HIS A 20 -9.87 26.07 -2.37
CA HIS A 20 -9.86 25.85 -0.92
C HIS A 20 -9.13 27.00 -0.22
N LEU A 21 -7.90 27.32 -0.64
CA LEU A 21 -7.08 28.38 -0.04
C LEU A 21 -7.81 29.73 -0.04
N GLU A 22 -8.45 30.10 -1.14
CA GLU A 22 -9.22 31.34 -1.25
C GLU A 22 -10.36 31.40 -0.23
N ARG A 23 -11.15 30.32 -0.10
CA ARG A 23 -12.26 30.21 0.87
C ARG A 23 -11.78 30.20 2.31
N SER A 24 -10.60 29.66 2.55
CA SER A 24 -9.88 29.69 3.83
C SER A 24 -9.15 31.02 4.10
N GLY A 25 -9.27 32.01 3.20
CA GLY A 25 -8.74 33.38 3.35
C GLY A 25 -7.33 33.62 2.80
N TYR A 26 -6.66 32.58 2.31
CA TYR A 26 -5.29 32.63 1.78
C TYR A 26 -5.30 32.90 0.26
N ARG A 27 -5.49 34.17 -0.13
CA ARG A 27 -5.67 34.55 -1.53
C ARG A 27 -4.38 34.79 -2.33
N SER A 28 -3.19 34.86 -1.72
CA SER A 28 -1.92 35.20 -2.40
C SER A 28 -1.66 34.34 -3.64
N ASP A 29 -1.78 33.04 -3.49
CA ASP A 29 -1.41 32.06 -4.52
C ASP A 29 -2.53 31.95 -5.57
N TYR A 30 -3.78 32.25 -5.17
CA TYR A 30 -4.94 32.37 -6.05
C TYR A 30 -4.83 33.61 -6.94
N ASP A 31 -4.49 34.77 -6.36
CA ASP A 31 -4.32 36.04 -7.06
C ASP A 31 -3.09 35.97 -8.00
N GLU A 32 -1.98 35.31 -7.59
CA GLU A 32 -0.84 35.04 -8.47
C GLU A 32 -1.20 34.10 -9.63
N PHE A 33 -1.97 33.03 -9.39
CA PHE A 33 -2.43 32.13 -10.45
C PHE A 33 -3.22 32.88 -11.52
N HIS A 34 -4.20 33.70 -11.14
CA HIS A 34 -4.99 34.48 -12.10
C HIS A 34 -4.14 35.52 -12.83
N SER A 35 -3.15 36.14 -12.18
CA SER A 35 -2.21 37.05 -12.85
C SER A 35 -1.40 36.41 -13.99
N LEU A 36 -1.25 35.07 -13.98
CA LEU A 36 -0.57 34.28 -15.00
C LEU A 36 -1.52 33.53 -15.94
N ALA A 37 -2.75 33.24 -15.49
CA ALA A 37 -3.77 32.52 -16.25
C ALA A 37 -4.65 33.44 -17.10
N ASP A 38 -5.07 34.59 -16.57
CA ASP A 38 -5.98 35.52 -17.27
C ASP A 38 -5.38 36.01 -18.62
N PRO A 39 -4.07 36.32 -18.75
CA PRO A 39 -3.48 36.71 -20.04
C PRO A 39 -3.48 35.60 -21.10
N ILE A 40 -3.70 34.33 -20.73
CA ILE A 40 -3.73 33.20 -21.68
C ILE A 40 -4.98 33.26 -22.56
N TYR A 41 -6.09 33.84 -22.08
CA TYR A 41 -7.31 33.99 -22.88
C TYR A 41 -7.12 34.92 -24.09
N GLU A 42 -6.15 35.84 -24.05
CA GLU A 42 -5.79 36.71 -25.17
C GLU A 42 -4.91 36.02 -26.24
N LEU A 43 -4.43 34.79 -25.99
CA LEU A 43 -3.67 34.00 -26.97
C LEU A 43 -4.58 33.31 -27.99
N PRO A 44 -4.07 32.96 -29.20
CA PRO A 44 -4.76 32.09 -30.16
C PRO A 44 -5.13 30.75 -29.53
N GLU A 45 -6.26 30.16 -29.93
CA GLU A 45 -6.82 28.97 -29.25
C GLU A 45 -5.86 27.77 -29.26
N ASP A 46 -5.13 27.57 -30.37
CA ASP A 46 -4.12 26.52 -30.55
C ASP A 46 -2.94 26.64 -29.55
N ASP A 47 -2.62 27.84 -29.08
CA ASP A 47 -1.52 28.09 -28.11
C ASP A 47 -1.99 27.95 -26.65
N ARG A 48 -3.30 28.07 -26.38
CA ARG A 48 -3.84 28.15 -25.01
C ARG A 48 -3.60 26.89 -24.18
N GLU A 49 -3.80 25.70 -24.74
CA GLU A 49 -3.62 24.44 -24.00
C GLU A 49 -2.18 24.30 -23.48
N ILE A 50 -1.20 24.58 -24.33
CA ILE A 50 0.23 24.52 -24.01
C ILE A 50 0.63 25.62 -23.01
N ALA A 51 -0.03 26.78 -23.03
CA ALA A 51 0.17 27.84 -22.06
C ALA A 51 -0.42 27.49 -20.68
N PHE A 52 -1.66 26.99 -20.62
CA PHE A 52 -2.29 26.54 -19.37
C PHE A 52 -1.55 25.36 -18.76
N GLU A 53 -1.04 24.40 -19.55
CA GLU A 53 -0.25 23.28 -19.02
C GLU A 53 1.00 23.79 -18.27
N LYS A 54 1.68 24.83 -18.77
CA LYS A 54 2.87 25.42 -18.13
C LYS A 54 2.52 26.06 -16.78
N VAL A 55 1.44 26.83 -16.70
CA VAL A 55 1.00 27.46 -15.43
C VAL A 55 0.54 26.39 -14.43
N ASN A 56 -0.28 25.44 -14.86
CA ASN A 56 -0.74 24.34 -14.00
C ASN A 56 0.43 23.47 -13.50
N ARG A 57 1.42 23.20 -14.35
CA ARG A 57 2.66 22.48 -13.98
C ARG A 57 3.50 23.25 -12.96
N LEU A 58 3.69 24.55 -13.15
CA LEU A 58 4.39 25.43 -12.19
C LEU A 58 3.71 25.42 -10.82
N PHE A 59 2.38 25.56 -10.79
CA PHE A 59 1.64 25.57 -9.53
C PHE A 59 1.63 24.20 -8.84
N PHE A 60 1.38 23.12 -9.58
CA PHE A 60 1.32 21.75 -9.04
C PHE A 60 2.67 21.27 -8.50
N MET A 61 3.79 21.59 -9.18
CA MET A 61 5.12 21.09 -8.82
C MET A 61 5.88 22.01 -7.86
N GLU A 62 5.86 23.34 -8.09
CA GLU A 62 6.82 24.26 -7.45
C GLU A 62 6.19 25.15 -6.38
N LYS A 63 5.01 25.72 -6.64
CA LYS A 63 4.28 26.59 -5.70
C LYS A 63 3.61 25.78 -4.59
N LEU A 64 2.58 25.02 -4.96
CA LEU A 64 1.73 24.25 -4.05
C LEU A 64 2.34 22.89 -3.67
N LYS A 65 3.29 22.40 -4.48
CA LYS A 65 4.06 21.15 -4.25
C LYS A 65 3.18 19.91 -4.05
N LEU A 66 2.04 19.88 -4.73
CA LEU A 66 1.12 18.74 -4.76
C LEU A 66 1.82 17.47 -5.26
N GLY A 67 2.79 17.61 -6.17
CA GLY A 67 3.66 16.53 -6.62
C GLY A 67 4.62 15.95 -5.55
N ASP A 68 4.94 16.68 -4.48
CA ASP A 68 5.78 16.14 -3.39
C ASP A 68 5.06 15.04 -2.59
N HIS A 69 3.72 14.94 -2.63
CA HIS A 69 2.97 13.85 -2.00
C HIS A 69 3.34 12.49 -2.61
N VAL A 70 3.29 12.41 -3.95
CA VAL A 70 3.66 11.20 -4.71
C VAL A 70 5.12 10.82 -4.47
N LEU A 71 6.01 11.81 -4.42
CA LEU A 71 7.43 11.56 -4.19
C LEU A 71 7.71 11.10 -2.73
N ARG A 72 7.05 11.68 -1.73
CA ARG A 72 7.10 11.17 -0.34
C ARG A 72 6.58 9.74 -0.24
N ALA A 73 5.52 9.40 -0.97
CA ALA A 73 4.96 8.06 -0.95
C ALA A 73 5.91 7.02 -1.56
N LEU A 74 6.56 7.35 -2.69
CA LEU A 74 7.61 6.52 -3.29
C LEU A 74 8.84 6.36 -2.37
N GLU A 75 9.24 7.42 -1.66
CA GLU A 75 10.33 7.37 -0.65
C GLU A 75 9.96 6.54 0.59
N ALA A 76 8.67 6.41 0.91
CA ALA A 76 8.19 5.64 2.06
C ALA A 76 8.17 4.12 1.78
N VAL A 77 7.74 3.70 0.58
CA VAL A 77 7.72 2.28 0.17
C VAL A 77 9.09 1.74 -0.30
N GLY A 78 10.10 2.61 -0.38
CA GLY A 78 11.46 2.31 -0.85
C GLY A 78 11.71 2.71 -2.31
N LEU A 79 10.69 2.57 -3.17
CA LEU A 79 10.72 2.69 -4.64
C LEU A 79 11.54 3.85 -5.24
N ILE A 80 11.79 4.94 -4.50
CA ILE A 80 12.91 5.84 -4.80
C ILE A 80 13.76 6.12 -3.55
N PRO A 81 15.10 6.30 -3.67
CA PRO A 81 15.97 6.58 -2.53
C PRO A 81 15.54 7.83 -1.74
N LYS A 82 15.37 7.66 -0.43
CA LYS A 82 14.99 8.73 0.52
C LYS A 82 15.89 9.96 0.35
N ARG A 83 15.29 11.14 0.19
CA ARG A 83 16.02 12.41 0.00
C ARG A 83 16.99 12.64 1.17
N LYS A 84 18.29 12.64 0.88
CA LYS A 84 19.31 13.16 1.80
C LYS A 84 18.98 14.61 2.13
N ARG A 85 18.39 14.86 3.30
CA ARG A 85 18.09 16.22 3.81
C ARG A 85 19.38 17.03 3.92
N THR A 86 19.71 17.80 2.88
CA THR A 86 20.72 18.86 2.88
C THR A 86 20.24 19.99 3.79
N SER A 87 20.33 19.74 5.09
CA SER A 87 19.78 20.61 6.12
C SER A 87 20.58 21.91 6.22
N LYS A 88 20.17 22.94 5.46
CA LYS A 88 20.62 24.33 5.68
C LYS A 88 20.41 24.77 7.15
N LYS A 89 19.51 24.11 7.88
CA LYS A 89 19.31 24.24 9.33
C LYS A 89 20.51 23.78 10.18
N SER A 90 21.32 22.82 9.71
CA SER A 90 22.57 22.41 10.40
C SER A 90 23.74 23.34 10.08
N ALA A 91 23.78 23.94 8.88
CA ALA A 91 24.73 25.01 8.55
C ALA A 91 24.50 26.22 9.47
N LEU A 92 23.27 26.74 9.54
CA LEU A 92 22.91 27.86 10.41
C LEU A 92 23.18 27.58 11.91
N LEU A 93 23.04 26.34 12.37
CA LEU A 93 23.39 25.94 13.74
C LEU A 93 24.91 25.95 14.00
N LYS A 94 25.73 25.48 13.05
CA LYS A 94 27.19 25.57 13.16
C LYS A 94 27.70 27.01 13.08
N GLU A 95 27.10 27.81 12.20
CA GLU A 95 27.42 29.24 12.03
C GLU A 95 27.11 30.05 13.31
N ASN A 96 25.97 29.77 13.96
CA ASN A 96 25.62 30.35 15.27
C ASN A 96 26.39 29.77 16.47
N GLN A 97 27.15 28.69 16.30
CA GLN A 97 28.10 28.20 17.30
C GLN A 97 29.50 28.82 17.12
N ALA A 98 29.97 28.96 15.87
CA ALA A 98 31.21 29.67 15.57
C ALA A 98 31.15 31.15 15.95
N LEU A 99 30.00 31.81 15.79
CA LEU A 99 29.77 33.20 16.23
C LEU A 99 29.60 33.35 17.76
N LYS A 100 29.89 32.31 18.56
CA LYS A 100 29.76 32.32 20.03
C LYS A 100 31.00 31.81 20.78
N SER A 101 32.13 31.55 20.09
CA SER A 101 33.38 31.14 20.72
C SER A 101 34.33 32.30 21.06
N ASP A 102 34.09 33.49 20.50
CA ASP A 102 35.08 34.58 20.47
C ASP A 102 34.77 35.73 21.45
N GLU A 103 33.63 35.67 22.16
CA GLU A 103 33.24 36.61 23.21
C GLU A 103 33.00 35.89 24.55
N ASP A 104 34.07 35.63 25.29
CA ASP A 104 34.14 35.91 26.74
C ASP A 104 35.57 35.70 27.27
N PHE A 105 36.19 36.75 27.82
CA PHE A 105 37.51 36.65 28.47
C PHE A 105 37.51 37.33 29.85
N ALA A 106 37.77 36.53 30.87
CA ALA A 106 38.08 36.91 32.26
C ALA A 106 37.04 37.74 33.06
N VAL A 107 36.37 37.06 33.99
CA VAL A 107 36.43 37.44 35.41
C VAL A 107 36.95 36.23 36.19
N ALA A 108 37.79 36.46 37.20
CA ALA A 108 38.46 35.40 37.95
C ALA A 108 37.81 35.15 39.32
N GLU A 109 37.88 33.91 39.79
CA GLU A 109 37.88 33.58 41.22
C GLU A 109 38.80 32.36 41.46
N ALA A 110 39.44 32.28 42.63
CA ALA A 110 40.53 31.33 42.87
C ALA A 110 40.47 30.71 44.28
N ALA A 111 40.37 29.38 44.36
CA ALA A 111 40.52 28.65 45.63
C ALA A 111 40.94 27.16 45.45
N ILE A 112 42.15 26.85 45.94
CA ILE A 112 42.46 25.69 46.82
C ILE A 112 42.21 24.25 46.29
N LEU A 113 43.31 23.60 45.89
CA LEU A 113 43.58 22.14 45.95
C LEU A 113 43.96 21.72 47.40
N PRO A 114 44.06 20.42 47.84
CA PRO A 114 44.63 19.28 47.09
C PRO A 114 44.17 17.82 47.42
N GLY A 115 44.83 16.83 46.78
CA GLY A 115 44.84 15.39 47.11
C GLY A 115 44.05 14.51 46.13
N GLU A 116 44.47 13.32 45.67
CA GLU A 116 45.73 12.52 45.77
C GLU A 116 45.90 11.84 44.38
N PHE A 117 47.05 11.78 43.69
CA PHE A 117 48.36 11.10 43.90
C PHE A 117 48.39 9.56 43.70
N THR A 118 48.77 9.12 42.48
CA THR A 118 49.62 7.96 42.04
C THR A 118 49.57 7.95 40.49
N GLU A 119 50.64 7.96 39.66
CA GLU A 119 51.80 7.03 39.48
C GLU A 119 51.33 5.60 39.10
N GLU A 120 51.86 4.84 38.12
CA GLU A 120 53.04 4.83 37.21
C GLU A 120 52.55 4.53 35.73
N THR A 121 53.22 4.60 34.57
CA THR A 121 54.51 5.07 33.95
C THR A 121 54.28 5.07 32.41
N GLU A 122 54.68 6.07 31.60
CA GLU A 122 55.97 6.25 30.89
C GLU A 122 56.40 5.19 29.83
N SER A 123 56.41 5.61 28.55
CA SER A 123 57.21 5.17 27.36
C SER A 123 56.41 5.61 26.09
N ASP A 124 56.80 6.53 25.20
CA ASP A 124 58.11 7.04 24.70
C ASP A 124 58.99 5.92 24.09
N ASP A 125 59.52 5.98 22.86
CA ASP A 125 59.59 7.01 21.80
C ASP A 125 59.04 6.42 20.46
N VAL A 126 58.50 7.14 19.46
CA VAL A 126 58.83 8.41 18.76
C VAL A 126 59.93 8.27 17.68
N GLU A 127 59.52 8.50 16.41
CA GLU A 127 60.35 8.85 15.23
C GLU A 127 61.34 7.77 14.68
N GLN A 128 61.90 7.82 13.46
CA GLN A 128 61.90 8.76 12.29
C GLN A 128 62.03 7.87 10.99
N ILE A 129 61.47 8.22 9.79
CA ILE A 129 62.14 8.89 8.63
C ILE A 129 63.37 8.09 8.08
N GLU A 130 63.61 7.83 6.78
CA GLU A 130 63.39 8.61 5.52
C GLU A 130 63.25 7.75 4.22
N GLU A 131 62.73 8.39 3.17
CA GLU A 131 62.86 8.25 1.68
C GLU A 131 63.24 6.95 0.88
N GLU A 132 62.39 6.74 -0.14
CA GLU A 132 62.61 6.31 -1.56
C GLU A 132 63.78 5.42 -2.03
N ALA A 133 63.41 4.35 -2.76
CA ALA A 133 64.03 3.97 -4.03
C ALA A 133 63.06 3.16 -4.93
N VAL A 134 63.08 3.39 -6.25
CA VAL A 134 62.22 2.68 -7.23
C VAL A 134 62.92 1.48 -7.85
N ALA A 135 62.23 0.33 -7.92
CA ALA A 135 62.58 -0.79 -8.78
C ALA A 135 61.32 -1.47 -9.34
N VAL A 136 61.34 -1.84 -10.62
CA VAL A 136 60.25 -2.59 -11.29
C VAL A 136 60.65 -4.05 -11.42
N ILE A 137 59.78 -4.95 -10.96
CA ILE A 137 59.83 -6.39 -11.24
C ILE A 137 58.39 -6.83 -11.57
N GLU A 138 58.25 -7.67 -12.60
CA GLU A 138 56.98 -8.29 -12.99
C GLU A 138 56.81 -9.61 -12.22
N GLU A 139 55.66 -9.84 -11.59
CA GLU A 139 55.23 -11.18 -11.16
C GLU A 139 53.75 -11.41 -11.56
N GLU A 140 53.45 -12.65 -11.95
CA GLU A 140 52.13 -13.07 -12.45
C GLU A 140 51.16 -13.44 -11.30
N ALA A 141 49.87 -13.42 -11.59
CA ALA A 141 48.82 -13.52 -10.56
C ALA A 141 48.63 -14.94 -9.99
N PRO A 142 48.51 -15.08 -8.65
CA PRO A 142 47.79 -16.19 -8.01
C PRO A 142 46.26 -16.07 -8.22
N PRO A 143 45.48 -17.15 -8.02
CA PRO A 143 44.07 -17.20 -8.40
C PRO A 143 43.14 -16.41 -7.47
N GLU A 144 42.00 -16.00 -8.03
CA GLU A 144 40.85 -15.51 -7.26
C GLU A 144 40.23 -16.68 -6.46
N ASP A 145 40.31 -16.63 -5.13
CA ASP A 145 39.43 -17.43 -4.28
C ASP A 145 37.99 -16.92 -4.48
N THR A 146 37.09 -17.82 -4.86
CA THR A 146 35.67 -17.48 -5.10
C THR A 146 34.91 -17.37 -3.79
N ASP A 147 35.14 -16.28 -3.06
CA ASP A 147 34.22 -15.83 -2.01
C ASP A 147 32.85 -15.58 -2.66
N GLU A 148 31.87 -16.43 -2.31
CA GLU A 148 30.54 -16.45 -2.91
C GLU A 148 29.72 -15.26 -2.37
N VAL A 149 29.93 -14.08 -2.96
CA VAL A 149 29.27 -12.83 -2.55
C VAL A 149 27.75 -12.98 -2.67
N SER A 150 27.08 -13.06 -1.52
CA SER A 150 25.62 -13.06 -1.45
C SER A 150 25.08 -11.75 -2.01
N TYR A 151 24.48 -11.80 -3.20
CA TYR A 151 24.02 -10.63 -3.93
C TYR A 151 22.82 -9.97 -3.24
N ASP A 152 22.97 -8.69 -2.88
CA ASP A 152 21.98 -7.87 -2.19
C ASP A 152 20.88 -7.37 -3.18
N LEU A 153 20.16 -8.34 -3.76
CA LEU A 153 19.20 -8.20 -4.88
C LEU A 153 18.12 -7.13 -4.68
N ALA A 154 17.83 -6.77 -3.42
CA ALA A 154 16.87 -5.75 -3.06
C ALA A 154 17.17 -4.37 -3.68
N ARG A 155 18.42 -4.07 -4.04
CA ARG A 155 18.83 -2.74 -4.54
C ARG A 155 18.68 -2.58 -6.06
N GLU A 156 18.77 -3.65 -6.84
CA GLU A 156 18.53 -3.58 -8.30
C GLU A 156 17.04 -3.41 -8.63
N PHE A 157 16.18 -3.90 -7.74
CA PHE A 157 14.73 -3.95 -7.90
C PHE A 157 14.09 -2.60 -8.23
N GLU A 158 14.44 -1.57 -7.46
CA GLU A 158 13.88 -0.22 -7.57
C GLU A 158 14.34 0.50 -8.86
N GLU A 159 15.47 0.09 -9.43
CA GLU A 159 16.02 0.64 -10.68
C GLU A 159 15.35 0.07 -11.94
N ARG A 160 14.72 -1.12 -11.84
CA ARG A 160 14.00 -1.76 -12.97
C ARG A 160 12.80 -0.94 -13.46
N ILE A 161 12.14 -0.20 -12.58
CA ILE A 161 10.92 0.57 -12.90
C ILE A 161 11.29 1.84 -13.70
N LYS A 162 10.76 1.90 -14.93
CA LYS A 162 11.04 2.99 -15.88
C LYS A 162 10.41 4.29 -15.44
N GLU A 163 9.09 4.28 -15.25
CA GLU A 163 8.30 5.49 -15.05
C GLU A 163 7.07 5.23 -14.16
N VAL A 164 6.74 6.22 -13.33
CA VAL A 164 5.46 6.35 -12.62
C VAL A 164 4.64 7.43 -13.33
N ILE A 165 3.45 7.08 -13.82
CA ILE A 165 2.54 8.00 -14.52
C ILE A 165 1.31 8.22 -13.64
N VAL A 166 1.18 9.40 -13.06
CA VAL A 166 0.05 9.77 -12.21
C VAL A 166 -1.04 10.43 -13.06
N LYS A 167 -2.23 9.83 -13.05
CA LYS A 167 -3.39 10.23 -13.86
C LYS A 167 -4.59 10.59 -12.98
N ARG A 168 -5.46 11.44 -13.52
CA ARG A 168 -6.75 11.77 -12.89
C ARG A 168 -7.70 10.56 -12.95
N ALA A 169 -8.13 10.06 -11.79
CA ALA A 169 -9.28 9.16 -11.68
C ALA A 169 -10.59 9.94 -11.96
N ILE A 170 -11.58 9.32 -12.60
CA ILE A 170 -12.88 9.98 -12.85
C ILE A 170 -13.76 9.86 -11.60
N ASN A 171 -13.86 8.66 -11.05
CA ASN A 171 -14.63 8.34 -9.84
C ASN A 171 -13.75 7.60 -8.82
N LYS A 172 -14.25 7.44 -7.59
CA LYS A 172 -13.56 6.68 -6.52
C LYS A 172 -13.30 5.20 -6.89
N VAL A 173 -14.09 4.62 -7.80
CA VAL A 173 -13.86 3.25 -8.30
C VAL A 173 -12.74 3.16 -9.35
N ASP A 174 -12.34 4.30 -9.93
CA ASP A 174 -11.22 4.40 -10.88
C ASP A 174 -9.89 4.72 -10.19
N GLU A 175 -9.88 4.83 -8.85
CA GLU A 175 -8.68 5.06 -8.03
C GLU A 175 -7.93 3.76 -7.74
N GLY A 176 -6.60 3.85 -7.78
CA GLY A 176 -5.70 2.75 -7.46
C GLY A 176 -4.44 2.75 -8.31
N SER A 177 -3.57 1.78 -8.06
CA SER A 177 -2.41 1.47 -8.89
C SER A 177 -2.70 0.39 -9.93
N ASN A 178 -1.87 0.36 -10.97
CA ASN A 178 -1.69 -0.78 -11.89
C ASN A 178 -0.26 -0.73 -12.45
N VAL A 179 0.28 -1.86 -12.92
CA VAL A 179 1.62 -1.91 -13.53
C VAL A 179 1.58 -2.47 -14.95
N LEU A 180 2.04 -1.64 -15.89
CA LEU A 180 2.09 -1.93 -17.32
C LEU A 180 3.49 -2.44 -17.72
N ASN A 181 3.55 -3.18 -18.83
CA ASN A 181 4.78 -3.72 -19.45
C ASN A 181 5.63 -4.65 -18.58
N ARG A 182 5.05 -5.29 -17.55
CA ARG A 182 5.77 -6.13 -16.57
C ARG A 182 6.65 -7.22 -17.20
N VAL A 183 6.17 -7.86 -18.27
CA VAL A 183 6.80 -9.00 -18.96
C VAL A 183 7.57 -8.57 -20.22
N SER A 184 7.22 -7.44 -20.83
CA SER A 184 7.68 -7.01 -22.16
C SER A 184 8.76 -5.90 -22.15
N GLY A 185 9.19 -5.46 -20.97
CA GLY A 185 10.26 -4.48 -20.81
C GLY A 185 10.35 -3.97 -19.37
N ASN A 186 10.93 -2.78 -19.18
CA ASN A 186 10.96 -2.13 -17.88
C ASN A 186 9.53 -1.70 -17.45
N PRO A 187 9.06 -2.11 -16.25
CA PRO A 187 7.71 -1.78 -15.78
C PRO A 187 7.41 -0.29 -15.72
N ILE A 188 6.13 0.05 -15.93
CA ILE A 188 5.58 1.40 -15.78
C ILE A 188 4.41 1.34 -14.79
N ILE A 189 4.49 2.05 -13.67
CA ILE A 189 3.39 2.14 -12.71
C ILE A 189 2.42 3.23 -13.19
N GLU A 190 1.15 2.89 -13.40
CA GLU A 190 0.07 3.85 -13.56
C GLU A 190 -0.64 4.04 -12.21
N MET A 191 -0.66 5.28 -11.71
CA MET A 191 -1.33 5.64 -10.46
C MET A 191 -2.54 6.53 -10.78
N ARG A 192 -3.74 6.14 -10.36
CA ARG A 192 -4.97 6.92 -10.59
C ARG A 192 -5.49 7.51 -9.28
N VAL A 193 -5.64 8.83 -9.26
CA VAL A 193 -5.98 9.61 -8.07
C VAL A 193 -7.06 10.63 -8.40
N LEU A 194 -8.07 10.80 -7.54
CA LEU A 194 -9.03 11.89 -7.63
C LEU A 194 -8.35 13.23 -7.31
N ALA A 195 -8.52 14.22 -8.19
CA ALA A 195 -8.00 15.58 -8.00
C ALA A 195 -8.50 16.25 -6.70
N SER A 196 -9.64 15.80 -6.15
CA SER A 196 -10.15 16.26 -4.85
C SER A 196 -9.25 15.90 -3.67
N ARG A 197 -8.48 14.81 -3.71
CA ARG A 197 -7.56 14.44 -2.61
C ARG A 197 -6.42 15.45 -2.44
N PHE A 198 -6.08 16.19 -3.48
CA PHE A 198 -5.08 17.27 -3.42
C PHE A 198 -5.67 18.61 -2.93
N SER A 199 -7.00 18.70 -2.72
CA SER A 199 -7.69 19.98 -2.55
C SER A 199 -7.70 20.54 -1.14
N ASN A 200 -7.66 19.69 -0.10
CA ASN A 200 -7.67 20.11 1.29
C ASN A 200 -6.30 19.82 1.95
N PRO A 201 -5.55 20.84 2.41
CA PRO A 201 -4.31 20.63 3.16
C PRO A 201 -4.47 19.82 4.46
N GLU A 202 -5.67 19.80 5.05
CA GLU A 202 -5.95 19.03 6.27
C GLU A 202 -6.09 17.51 5.98
N GLU A 203 -6.54 17.15 4.78
CA GLU A 203 -6.65 15.76 4.28
C GLU A 203 -5.33 15.25 3.66
N ALA A 204 -4.24 16.04 3.74
CA ALA A 204 -2.93 15.70 3.20
C ALA A 204 -2.38 14.34 3.66
N LEU A 205 -2.73 13.92 4.88
CA LEU A 205 -2.34 12.62 5.45
C LEU A 205 -3.11 11.46 4.81
N ASP A 206 -4.39 11.64 4.47
CA ASP A 206 -5.22 10.61 3.82
C ASP A 206 -4.82 10.42 2.35
N LEU A 207 -4.32 11.48 1.70
CA LEU A 207 -3.67 11.41 0.39
C LEU A 207 -2.34 10.65 0.47
N ASP A 208 -1.46 11.00 1.42
CA ASP A 208 -0.16 10.31 1.58
C ASP A 208 -0.36 8.82 1.93
N ALA A 209 -1.27 8.49 2.85
CA ALA A 209 -1.60 7.11 3.22
C ALA A 209 -2.15 6.30 2.03
N PHE A 210 -3.05 6.89 1.23
CA PHE A 210 -3.59 6.26 0.03
C PHE A 210 -2.52 6.00 -1.02
N LEU A 211 -1.67 7.00 -1.31
CA LEU A 211 -0.57 6.85 -2.26
C LEU A 211 0.42 5.77 -1.82
N ILE A 212 0.74 5.71 -0.52
CA ILE A 212 1.65 4.70 0.02
C ILE A 212 1.04 3.29 -0.08
N GLN A 213 -0.24 3.12 0.28
CA GLN A 213 -0.94 1.83 0.13
C GLN A 213 -0.95 1.35 -1.33
N GLU A 214 -1.29 2.22 -2.27
CA GLU A 214 -1.32 1.85 -3.69
C GLU A 214 0.08 1.67 -4.28
N PHE A 215 1.11 2.37 -3.80
CA PHE A 215 2.49 2.07 -4.20
C PHE A 215 3.02 0.76 -3.58
N MET A 216 2.48 0.27 -2.47
CA MET A 216 2.76 -1.09 -1.99
C MET A 216 2.14 -2.16 -2.90
N HIS A 217 0.88 -2.00 -3.34
CA HIS A 217 0.29 -2.88 -4.36
C HIS A 217 1.15 -2.89 -5.64
N ALA A 218 1.54 -1.71 -6.14
CA ALA A 218 2.40 -1.59 -7.31
C ALA A 218 3.80 -2.20 -7.11
N LYS A 219 4.32 -2.19 -5.88
CA LYS A 219 5.60 -2.84 -5.51
C LYS A 219 5.47 -4.36 -5.60
N ASP A 220 4.45 -4.93 -4.97
CA ASP A 220 4.16 -6.37 -5.02
C ASP A 220 3.96 -6.85 -6.47
N MET A 221 3.27 -6.08 -7.32
CA MET A 221 3.02 -6.43 -8.74
C MET A 221 4.29 -6.60 -9.60
N VAL A 222 5.45 -6.11 -9.16
CA VAL A 222 6.74 -6.29 -9.85
C VAL A 222 7.73 -7.15 -9.07
N ASP A 223 7.45 -7.48 -7.81
CA ASP A 223 8.31 -8.24 -6.91
C ASP A 223 8.41 -9.72 -7.33
N PRO A 224 9.61 -10.24 -7.68
CA PRO A 224 9.80 -11.65 -8.00
C PRO A 224 9.50 -12.61 -6.86
N GLU A 225 9.51 -12.17 -5.59
CA GLU A 225 9.13 -13.02 -4.46
C GLU A 225 7.60 -13.07 -4.25
N PHE A 226 6.87 -12.06 -4.74
CA PHE A 226 5.40 -12.06 -4.75
C PHE A 226 4.84 -12.79 -5.98
N ASP A 227 5.58 -12.77 -7.09
CA ASP A 227 5.28 -13.46 -8.35
C ASP A 227 3.85 -13.19 -8.87
N TYR A 228 3.52 -11.90 -9.05
CA TYR A 228 2.20 -11.51 -9.56
C TYR A 228 1.97 -12.04 -10.98
N GLU A 229 0.97 -12.90 -11.14
CA GLU A 229 0.47 -13.34 -12.45
C GLU A 229 -0.83 -12.61 -12.82
N ASP A 230 -1.03 -12.34 -14.11
CA ASP A 230 -2.33 -11.92 -14.65
C ASP A 230 -3.26 -13.15 -14.79
N ALA A 231 -3.49 -13.82 -13.66
CA ALA A 231 -4.07 -15.16 -13.58
C ALA A 231 -5.53 -15.23 -14.03
N PHE A 232 -5.90 -16.31 -14.72
CA PHE A 232 -7.28 -16.54 -15.15
C PHE A 232 -8.16 -16.97 -13.96
N ILE A 233 -8.82 -16.02 -13.32
CA ILE A 233 -9.88 -16.31 -12.34
C ILE A 233 -11.01 -17.09 -13.05
N PRO A 234 -11.38 -18.31 -12.63
CA PRO A 234 -12.36 -19.13 -13.33
C PRO A 234 -13.82 -18.70 -13.06
N GLY A 235 -14.78 -19.39 -13.70
CA GLY A 235 -16.21 -19.23 -13.43
C GLY A 235 -16.92 -18.11 -14.20
N ASN A 236 -18.18 -17.86 -13.83
CA ASN A 236 -19.03 -16.80 -14.41
C ASN A 236 -18.65 -15.41 -13.83
N PRO A 237 -19.14 -14.29 -14.41
CA PRO A 237 -18.77 -12.94 -13.96
C PRO A 237 -19.03 -12.67 -12.47
N SER A 238 -20.10 -13.22 -11.89
CA SER A 238 -20.43 -13.06 -10.48
C SER A 238 -19.47 -13.82 -9.56
N VAL A 239 -19.04 -15.03 -9.96
CA VAL A 239 -18.00 -15.80 -9.27
C VAL A 239 -16.65 -15.10 -9.37
N LYS A 240 -16.28 -14.58 -10.55
CA LYS A 240 -15.05 -13.79 -10.73
C LYS A 240 -15.04 -12.56 -9.82
N ASN A 241 -16.13 -11.80 -9.77
CA ASN A 241 -16.26 -10.62 -8.90
C ASN A 241 -16.11 -10.96 -7.40
N LEU A 242 -16.61 -12.12 -6.97
CA LEU A 242 -16.44 -12.59 -5.59
C LEU A 242 -14.98 -12.90 -5.26
N ILE A 243 -14.31 -13.67 -6.13
CA ILE A 243 -12.90 -14.05 -5.94
C ILE A 243 -12.02 -12.79 -5.95
N THR A 244 -12.23 -11.87 -6.90
CA THR A 244 -11.54 -10.57 -6.94
C THR A 244 -11.76 -9.75 -5.67
N SER A 245 -12.97 -9.78 -5.09
CA SER A 245 -13.28 -9.06 -3.84
C SER A 245 -12.56 -9.67 -2.63
N ARG A 246 -12.57 -11.01 -2.50
CA ARG A 246 -11.82 -11.73 -1.45
C ARG A 246 -10.32 -11.52 -1.60
N PHE A 247 -9.78 -11.65 -2.81
CA PHE A 247 -8.37 -11.41 -3.11
C PHE A 247 -7.94 -9.99 -2.76
N ARG A 248 -8.71 -8.97 -3.16
CA ARG A 248 -8.41 -7.58 -2.79
C ARG A 248 -8.43 -7.35 -1.27
N LEU A 249 -9.35 -7.97 -0.54
CA LEU A 249 -9.38 -7.92 0.93
C LEU A 249 -8.12 -8.56 1.56
N LEU A 250 -7.75 -9.77 1.14
CA LEU A 250 -6.57 -10.47 1.67
C LEU A 250 -5.26 -9.74 1.31
N TRP A 251 -5.13 -9.22 0.09
CA TRP A 251 -3.97 -8.44 -0.34
C TRP A 251 -3.88 -7.09 0.38
N ASN A 252 -5.00 -6.38 0.53
CA ASN A 252 -5.09 -5.17 1.36
C ASN A 252 -4.63 -5.43 2.81
N MET A 253 -5.01 -6.57 3.41
CA MET A 253 -4.58 -6.97 4.76
C MET A 253 -3.06 -7.17 4.84
N TYR A 254 -2.46 -7.82 3.85
CA TYR A 254 -1.02 -8.03 3.75
C TYR A 254 -0.22 -6.73 3.45
N VAL A 255 -0.82 -5.77 2.76
CA VAL A 255 -0.24 -4.42 2.60
C VAL A 255 -0.33 -3.62 3.89
N ASP A 256 -1.50 -3.51 4.51
CA ASP A 256 -1.69 -2.76 5.76
C ASP A 256 -0.82 -3.31 6.90
N SER A 257 -0.66 -4.64 7.00
CA SER A 257 0.17 -5.24 8.05
C SER A 257 1.65 -4.90 7.87
N ARG A 258 2.18 -4.94 6.64
CA ARG A 258 3.56 -4.52 6.33
C ARG A 258 3.75 -3.01 6.53
N LEU A 259 2.77 -2.17 6.16
CA LEU A 259 2.79 -0.73 6.45
C LEU A 259 2.85 -0.45 7.96
N GLY A 260 2.05 -1.16 8.75
CA GLY A 260 2.08 -1.09 10.21
C GLY A 260 3.44 -1.50 10.79
N ARG A 261 4.08 -2.55 10.27
CA ARG A 261 5.43 -2.99 10.70
C ARG A 261 6.51 -1.93 10.44
N ILE A 262 6.42 -1.17 9.35
CA ILE A 262 7.36 -0.07 9.05
C ILE A 262 6.94 1.28 9.67
N GLY A 263 5.90 1.32 10.51
CA GLY A 263 5.44 2.52 11.20
C GLY A 263 4.73 3.55 10.31
N VAL A 264 4.21 3.13 9.16
CA VAL A 264 3.42 3.97 8.26
C VAL A 264 1.93 3.84 8.59
N VAL A 265 1.21 4.96 8.60
CA VAL A 265 -0.24 4.99 8.78
C VAL A 265 -0.91 4.50 7.49
N SER A 266 -1.64 3.39 7.59
CA SER A 266 -2.52 2.86 6.53
C SER A 266 -3.84 3.65 6.45
N VAL A 267 -4.52 3.60 5.30
CA VAL A 267 -5.83 4.25 5.09
C VAL A 267 -6.90 3.69 6.04
N LEU A 268 -6.77 2.41 6.44
CA LEU A 268 -7.61 1.78 7.44
C LEU A 268 -6.72 1.22 8.58
N PRO A 269 -7.03 1.51 9.86
CA PRO A 269 -6.35 0.87 10.99
C PRO A 269 -6.74 -0.62 11.09
N LYS A 270 -5.94 -1.40 11.83
CA LYS A 270 -6.13 -2.86 11.99
C LYS A 270 -7.56 -3.23 12.39
N GLU A 271 -8.18 -2.47 13.29
CA GLU A 271 -9.53 -2.69 13.80
C GLU A 271 -10.62 -2.33 12.77
N ALA A 272 -10.32 -1.49 11.78
CA ALA A 272 -11.19 -1.26 10.62
C ALA A 272 -11.04 -2.39 9.60
N ARG A 273 -9.82 -2.83 9.32
CA ARG A 273 -9.56 -3.97 8.42
C ARG A 273 -10.13 -5.29 8.97
N PHE A 274 -10.03 -5.51 10.29
CA PHE A 274 -10.69 -6.65 10.95
C PHE A 274 -12.21 -6.59 10.75
N ARG A 275 -12.85 -5.43 10.89
CA ARG A 275 -14.30 -5.29 10.63
C ARG A 275 -14.67 -5.54 9.17
N GLU A 276 -13.83 -5.20 8.21
CA GLU A 276 -14.05 -5.54 6.80
C GLU A 276 -14.03 -7.08 6.60
N PHE A 277 -12.99 -7.73 7.13
CA PHE A 277 -12.84 -9.19 7.11
C PHE A 277 -13.99 -9.93 7.84
N ASP A 278 -14.34 -9.47 9.04
CA ASP A 278 -15.39 -10.05 9.89
C ASP A 278 -16.76 -10.04 9.21
N ASN A 279 -17.08 -8.99 8.43
CA ASN A 279 -18.31 -8.92 7.64
C ASN A 279 -18.32 -9.92 6.46
N PHE A 280 -17.21 -10.01 5.70
CA PHE A 280 -17.10 -10.95 4.57
C PHE A 280 -17.19 -12.41 5.03
N TYR A 281 -16.49 -12.74 6.12
CA TYR A 281 -16.32 -14.11 6.60
C TYR A 281 -17.21 -14.49 7.78
N ARG A 282 -18.27 -13.70 8.08
CA ARG A 282 -19.15 -13.78 9.28
C ARG A 282 -19.72 -15.15 9.67
N LYS A 283 -19.64 -16.14 8.79
CA LYS A 283 -20.13 -17.52 8.98
C LYS A 283 -19.09 -18.46 9.59
N ILE A 284 -17.80 -18.21 9.38
CA ILE A 284 -16.73 -18.85 10.16
C ILE A 284 -16.93 -18.42 11.64
N PRO A 285 -16.77 -19.31 12.64
CA PRO A 285 -16.93 -18.91 14.04
C PRO A 285 -15.89 -17.88 14.50
N ASP A 286 -16.26 -17.01 15.45
CA ASP A 286 -15.50 -15.81 15.84
C ASP A 286 -14.03 -16.10 16.24
N LYS A 287 -13.79 -17.19 16.97
CA LYS A 287 -12.44 -17.60 17.37
C LYS A 287 -11.54 -17.85 16.16
N GLN A 288 -12.01 -18.61 15.19
CA GLN A 288 -11.26 -18.94 13.97
C GLN A 288 -11.15 -17.73 13.03
N ARG A 289 -12.16 -16.85 12.95
CA ARG A 289 -12.03 -15.56 12.24
C ARG A 289 -10.88 -14.72 12.79
N ARG A 290 -10.72 -14.66 14.11
CA ARG A 290 -9.59 -13.96 14.76
C ARG A 290 -8.26 -14.66 14.48
N GLY A 291 -8.22 -15.99 14.55
CA GLY A 291 -7.03 -16.78 14.22
C GLY A 291 -6.54 -16.53 12.79
N ILE A 292 -7.44 -16.64 11.80
CA ILE A 292 -7.15 -16.38 10.37
C ILE A 292 -6.69 -14.93 10.16
N PHE A 293 -7.39 -13.95 10.75
CA PHE A 293 -7.03 -12.55 10.59
C PHE A 293 -5.65 -12.23 11.18
N GLU A 294 -5.35 -12.70 12.39
CA GLU A 294 -4.04 -12.51 13.02
C GLU A 294 -2.94 -13.29 12.28
N GLY A 295 -3.22 -14.49 11.76
CA GLY A 295 -2.31 -15.25 10.90
C GLY A 295 -1.90 -14.46 9.65
N ILE A 296 -2.86 -13.92 8.90
CA ILE A 296 -2.59 -13.08 7.72
C ILE A 296 -1.88 -11.76 8.12
N TRP A 297 -2.27 -11.17 9.26
CA TRP A 297 -1.65 -9.93 9.75
C TRP A 297 -0.23 -10.12 10.27
N THR A 298 0.15 -11.32 10.71
CA THR A 298 1.50 -11.64 11.21
C THR A 298 2.42 -12.27 10.17
N ALA A 299 1.88 -12.87 9.09
CA ALA A 299 2.67 -13.47 8.01
C ALA A 299 3.71 -12.52 7.39
N ASP A 300 4.96 -12.97 7.28
CA ASP A 300 6.08 -12.16 6.77
C ASP A 300 6.00 -11.91 5.26
N LYS A 301 5.66 -12.96 4.49
CA LYS A 301 5.49 -12.94 3.03
C LYS A 301 4.26 -13.74 2.61
N PHE A 302 3.75 -13.42 1.43
CA PHE A 302 2.86 -14.27 0.63
C PHE A 302 3.29 -14.21 -0.83
N THR A 303 2.96 -15.24 -1.61
CA THR A 303 2.89 -15.11 -3.07
C THR A 303 1.48 -14.69 -3.53
N HIS A 304 1.39 -14.26 -4.78
CA HIS A 304 0.14 -14.03 -5.48
C HIS A 304 -0.74 -15.29 -5.55
N GLU A 305 -0.15 -16.47 -5.81
CA GLU A 305 -0.86 -17.76 -5.85
C GLU A 305 -1.45 -18.10 -4.48
N GLU A 306 -0.73 -17.89 -3.38
CA GLU A 306 -1.25 -18.13 -2.03
C GLU A 306 -2.44 -17.23 -1.70
N LEU A 307 -2.39 -15.93 -2.04
CA LEU A 307 -3.50 -15.01 -1.82
C LEU A 307 -4.69 -15.32 -2.73
N LEU A 308 -4.46 -15.75 -3.97
CA LEU A 308 -5.51 -16.07 -4.94
C LEU A 308 -6.19 -17.41 -4.64
N SER A 309 -5.44 -18.41 -4.17
CA SER A 309 -6.00 -19.70 -3.74
C SER A 309 -6.86 -19.53 -2.48
N MET A 310 -6.37 -18.84 -1.44
CA MET A 310 -7.16 -18.46 -0.25
C MET A 310 -8.37 -17.55 -0.55
N ALA A 311 -8.37 -16.82 -1.68
CA ALA A 311 -9.52 -16.04 -2.13
C ALA A 311 -10.55 -16.88 -2.91
N THR A 312 -10.08 -17.90 -3.62
CA THR A 312 -10.89 -18.80 -4.46
C THR A 312 -11.59 -19.85 -3.61
N ASP A 313 -10.86 -20.44 -2.67
CA ASP A 313 -11.27 -21.57 -1.84
C ASP A 313 -11.20 -21.23 -0.34
N LEU A 314 -12.23 -21.64 0.41
CA LEU A 314 -12.26 -21.48 1.86
C LEU A 314 -11.39 -22.52 2.56
N ASP A 315 -11.30 -23.76 2.07
CA ASP A 315 -10.57 -24.81 2.79
C ASP A 315 -9.06 -24.54 2.78
N THR A 316 -8.53 -24.00 1.69
CA THR A 316 -7.16 -23.47 1.61
C THR A 316 -6.92 -22.34 2.62
N LEU A 317 -7.90 -21.45 2.84
CA LEU A 317 -7.80 -20.39 3.85
C LEU A 317 -7.90 -20.93 5.29
N MET A 318 -8.81 -21.88 5.54
CA MET A 318 -9.03 -22.48 6.85
C MET A 318 -7.83 -23.34 7.28
N SER A 319 -7.41 -24.27 6.42
CA SER A 319 -6.32 -25.22 6.71
C SER A 319 -4.96 -24.56 6.97
N LYS A 320 -4.76 -23.31 6.52
CA LYS A 320 -3.53 -22.54 6.77
C LYS A 320 -3.48 -21.86 8.15
N TYR A 321 -4.62 -21.65 8.82
CA TYR A 321 -4.67 -20.89 10.09
C TYR A 321 -5.61 -21.46 11.18
N VAL A 322 -6.28 -22.58 10.93
CA VAL A 322 -7.19 -23.24 11.88
C VAL A 322 -6.70 -24.67 12.12
N ASP A 323 -6.36 -24.99 13.37
CA ASP A 323 -5.85 -26.31 13.73
C ASP A 323 -6.86 -27.43 13.42
N PRO A 324 -6.44 -28.56 12.82
CA PRO A 324 -7.31 -29.70 12.53
C PRO A 324 -8.01 -30.21 13.79
N GLY A 325 -9.34 -30.18 13.80
CA GLY A 325 -10.18 -30.58 14.94
C GLY A 325 -10.71 -29.43 15.79
N GLU A 326 -10.40 -28.16 15.49
CA GLU A 326 -11.12 -27.02 16.09
C GLU A 326 -12.52 -26.80 15.52
N ILE A 327 -12.74 -27.29 14.30
CA ILE A 327 -14.03 -27.38 13.60
C ILE A 327 -14.01 -28.76 12.93
N SER A 328 -15.13 -29.49 12.98
CA SER A 328 -15.26 -30.79 12.30
C SER A 328 -15.29 -30.65 10.77
N GLU A 329 -15.16 -31.76 10.04
CA GLU A 329 -15.36 -31.76 8.58
C GLU A 329 -16.78 -31.32 8.23
N GLU A 330 -17.79 -31.92 8.86
CA GLU A 330 -19.19 -31.55 8.70
C GLU A 330 -19.43 -30.05 8.96
N GLU A 331 -18.95 -29.49 10.08
CA GLU A 331 -19.13 -28.05 10.37
C GLU A 331 -18.43 -27.09 9.39
N ARG A 332 -17.47 -27.56 8.57
CA ARG A 332 -16.82 -26.73 7.53
C ARG A 332 -17.62 -26.70 6.23
N ASP A 333 -18.16 -27.84 5.81
CA ASP A 333 -18.90 -27.98 4.55
C ASP A 333 -20.10 -27.02 4.47
N PHE A 334 -20.73 -26.72 5.62
CA PHE A 334 -21.91 -25.85 5.73
C PHE A 334 -21.59 -24.36 6.03
N ILE A 335 -20.33 -23.91 5.83
CA ILE A 335 -19.96 -22.49 6.00
C ILE A 335 -20.34 -21.66 4.76
N HIS A 336 -21.60 -21.25 4.70
CA HIS A 336 -22.19 -20.49 3.58
C HIS A 336 -21.71 -19.02 3.49
N LEU A 337 -20.46 -18.82 3.05
CA LEU A 337 -19.91 -17.47 2.86
C LEU A 337 -20.78 -16.59 1.96
N GLN A 338 -20.71 -15.27 2.21
CA GLN A 338 -21.36 -14.30 1.34
C GLN A 338 -20.80 -14.39 -0.10
N GLY A 339 -21.71 -14.34 -1.07
CA GLY A 339 -21.46 -14.52 -2.49
C GLY A 339 -21.32 -15.98 -2.95
N SER A 340 -21.22 -16.96 -2.05
CA SER A 340 -21.17 -18.38 -2.47
C SER A 340 -22.44 -18.79 -3.24
N PRO A 341 -22.35 -19.73 -4.20
CA PRO A 341 -23.50 -20.16 -4.98
C PRO A 341 -24.48 -20.99 -4.12
N CYS A 342 -25.76 -20.60 -4.12
CA CYS A 342 -26.84 -21.37 -3.48
C CYS A 342 -26.89 -22.81 -4.01
N PRO A 343 -27.02 -23.86 -3.17
CA PRO A 343 -27.05 -25.24 -3.64
C PRO A 343 -28.24 -25.53 -4.56
N LEU A 344 -29.35 -24.84 -4.39
CA LEU A 344 -30.59 -25.05 -5.15
C LEU A 344 -30.52 -24.39 -6.54
N CYS A 345 -30.27 -23.07 -6.62
CA CYS A 345 -30.27 -22.34 -7.91
C CYS A 345 -28.89 -22.10 -8.53
N LYS A 346 -27.80 -22.44 -7.83
CA LYS A 346 -26.39 -22.21 -8.22
C LYS A 346 -25.99 -20.75 -8.51
N PHE A 347 -26.85 -19.77 -8.20
CA PHE A 347 -26.50 -18.35 -8.24
C PHE A 347 -25.85 -17.89 -6.92
N PRO A 348 -24.82 -17.02 -6.98
CA PRO A 348 -24.28 -16.29 -5.82
C PRO A 348 -25.36 -15.61 -4.98
N THR A 349 -25.36 -15.87 -3.67
CA THR A 349 -26.26 -15.18 -2.72
C THR A 349 -25.51 -14.52 -1.56
N TYR A 350 -26.11 -13.45 -1.05
CA TYR A 350 -25.68 -12.72 0.15
C TYR A 350 -26.68 -12.91 1.31
N ASN A 351 -27.91 -13.30 0.97
CA ASN A 351 -28.98 -13.67 1.88
C ASN A 351 -29.07 -15.20 1.91
N TRP A 352 -28.69 -15.79 3.03
CA TRP A 352 -28.74 -17.22 3.27
C TRP A 352 -29.77 -17.53 4.35
N VAL A 353 -30.52 -18.62 4.14
CA VAL A 353 -31.20 -19.39 5.17
C VAL A 353 -30.34 -20.63 5.38
N ASP A 354 -29.59 -20.67 6.46
CA ASP A 354 -28.59 -21.72 6.72
C ASP A 354 -29.18 -23.00 7.33
N ASP A 355 -30.34 -22.86 7.97
CA ASP A 355 -31.08 -23.96 8.59
C ASP A 355 -32.59 -23.74 8.34
N PRO A 356 -33.11 -24.14 7.16
CA PRO A 356 -34.53 -24.02 6.83
C PRO A 356 -35.43 -24.86 7.76
N GLU A 357 -34.95 -25.98 8.30
CA GLU A 357 -35.69 -26.80 9.28
C GLU A 357 -36.03 -26.04 10.57
N SER A 358 -35.25 -25.00 10.92
CA SER A 358 -35.57 -24.12 12.05
C SER A 358 -36.69 -23.09 11.77
N ILE A 359 -37.12 -22.86 10.52
CA ILE A 359 -38.07 -21.80 10.16
C ILE A 359 -39.19 -22.18 9.18
N CYS A 360 -39.04 -23.22 8.36
CA CYS A 360 -39.99 -23.64 7.33
C CYS A 360 -40.75 -24.91 7.74
N ASP A 361 -42.00 -25.05 7.25
CA ASP A 361 -42.77 -26.28 7.46
C ASP A 361 -42.16 -27.49 6.74
N GLU A 362 -42.36 -28.69 7.31
CA GLU A 362 -41.87 -29.99 6.80
C GLU A 362 -42.15 -30.21 5.30
N MET A 363 -43.32 -29.78 4.82
CA MET A 363 -43.72 -29.85 3.40
C MET A 363 -42.82 -29.02 2.45
N VAL A 364 -42.17 -27.98 2.95
CA VAL A 364 -41.20 -27.16 2.19
C VAL A 364 -39.91 -27.96 2.00
N LEU A 365 -39.43 -28.62 3.07
CA LEU A 365 -38.23 -29.46 3.06
C LEU A 365 -38.42 -30.67 2.14
N GLU A 366 -39.56 -31.38 2.26
CA GLU A 366 -39.94 -32.47 1.35
C GLU A 366 -39.94 -32.00 -0.12
N ALA A 367 -40.51 -30.82 -0.40
CA ALA A 367 -40.58 -30.28 -1.76
C ALA A 367 -39.21 -29.92 -2.34
N ILE A 368 -38.24 -29.50 -1.51
CA ILE A 368 -36.85 -29.30 -1.91
C ILE A 368 -36.18 -30.66 -2.18
N GLN A 369 -36.29 -31.62 -1.26
CA GLN A 369 -35.65 -32.94 -1.39
C GLN A 369 -36.17 -33.78 -2.57
N ILE A 370 -37.43 -33.58 -2.98
CA ILE A 370 -38.01 -34.19 -4.19
C ILE A 370 -37.30 -33.71 -5.47
N ASP A 371 -36.89 -32.44 -5.52
CA ASP A 371 -36.15 -31.87 -6.67
C ASP A 371 -34.62 -32.05 -6.54
N PHE A 372 -34.10 -32.11 -5.30
CA PHE A 372 -32.69 -32.21 -4.95
C PHE A 372 -32.46 -33.34 -3.92
N PRO A 373 -32.38 -34.62 -4.34
CA PRO A 373 -32.33 -35.76 -3.43
C PRO A 373 -31.09 -35.83 -2.53
N ASP A 374 -30.00 -35.16 -2.92
CA ASP A 374 -28.73 -35.12 -2.18
C ASP A 374 -28.62 -33.88 -1.25
N TRP A 375 -29.73 -33.16 -0.98
CA TRP A 375 -29.77 -31.95 -0.15
C TRP A 375 -30.30 -32.21 1.27
N GLU A 376 -29.56 -31.74 2.28
CA GLU A 376 -29.92 -31.80 3.69
C GLU A 376 -30.19 -30.36 4.23
N SER A 377 -31.01 -30.18 5.29
CA SER A 377 -31.40 -28.82 5.78
C SER A 377 -30.19 -27.88 5.95
N LYS A 378 -29.12 -28.42 6.51
CA LYS A 378 -27.83 -27.75 6.75
C LYS A 378 -27.05 -27.31 5.51
N ASP A 379 -27.39 -27.75 4.29
CA ASP A 379 -26.89 -27.13 3.03
C ASP A 379 -27.54 -25.75 2.79
N GLY A 380 -28.68 -25.50 3.44
CA GLY A 380 -29.42 -24.25 3.37
C GLY A 380 -29.89 -23.87 1.97
N GLY A 381 -30.19 -22.58 1.81
CA GLY A 381 -30.58 -21.99 0.54
C GLY A 381 -30.50 -20.48 0.54
N CYS A 382 -30.63 -19.85 -0.63
CA CYS A 382 -30.91 -18.42 -0.66
C CYS A 382 -32.37 -18.16 -0.29
N ASP A 383 -32.61 -17.03 0.37
CA ASP A 383 -33.95 -16.50 0.74
C ASP A 383 -35.00 -16.73 -0.35
N ARG A 384 -34.67 -16.37 -1.59
CA ARG A 384 -35.57 -16.45 -2.75
C ARG A 384 -35.80 -17.87 -3.29
N CYS A 385 -34.92 -18.83 -2.98
CA CYS A 385 -35.23 -20.23 -3.25
C CYS A 385 -36.23 -20.77 -2.22
N ILE A 386 -36.02 -20.45 -0.94
CA ILE A 386 -36.92 -20.87 0.14
C ILE A 386 -38.34 -20.29 -0.11
N GLU A 387 -38.46 -18.99 -0.39
CA GLU A 387 -39.72 -18.32 -0.79
C GLU A 387 -40.46 -19.06 -1.92
N VAL A 388 -39.73 -19.54 -2.93
CA VAL A 388 -40.31 -20.28 -4.06
C VAL A 388 -40.80 -21.68 -3.67
N TYR A 389 -40.15 -22.34 -2.72
CA TYR A 389 -40.62 -23.63 -2.20
C TYR A 389 -41.76 -23.49 -1.20
N GLU A 390 -41.78 -22.44 -0.36
CA GLU A 390 -42.91 -22.08 0.51
C GLU A 390 -44.19 -21.84 -0.32
N LEU A 391 -44.09 -21.04 -1.40
CA LEU A 391 -45.18 -20.81 -2.35
C LEU A 391 -45.61 -22.09 -3.10
N ARG A 392 -44.69 -23.03 -3.35
CA ARG A 392 -44.99 -24.30 -4.04
C ARG A 392 -45.63 -25.35 -3.12
N ALA A 393 -45.24 -25.39 -1.84
CA ALA A 393 -45.85 -26.22 -0.82
C ALA A 393 -47.20 -25.64 -0.34
N GLY A 394 -47.45 -24.35 -0.57
CA GLY A 394 -48.72 -23.67 -0.27
C GLY A 394 -48.78 -23.00 1.10
N VAL A 395 -47.62 -22.50 1.58
CA VAL A 395 -47.40 -22.04 2.96
C VAL A 395 -47.24 -20.50 3.08
N GLY A 396 -47.30 -19.77 1.96
CA GLY A 396 -47.13 -18.30 1.88
C GLY A 396 -48.42 -17.48 1.82
#